data_AF-A0A512C681-F1
#
_entry.id   AF-A0A512C681-F1
#
_cell.length_a   1.000
_cell.length_b   1.000
_cell.length_c   1.000
_cell.angle_alpha   90.00
_cell.angle_beta   90.00
_cell.angle_gamma   90.00
#
_symmetry.space_group_name_H-M   'P 1'
#
loop_
_entity.id
_entity.type
_entity.pdbx_description
1 polymer ?
#
loop_
_entity_poly.entity_id
_entity_poly.type
_entity_poly.pdbx_seq_one_letter_code
_entity_poly.pdbx_strand_id
1 'polypeptide(L)'
;MNKTLKFFLYLIAFAALTILTQIGGIALIMGIIACRYLKFSYNIFVLTITAYLILTFIAVPHIAPIFGRERVKNTNNIRPTNLITILLNRNYVNPQLNELLQQTANKLPSEFELRYLDANFPFIDKFPLLPHLSHNDGKKIDISLVYQSSDGSLTNLKPSRSGYGVFVEPTSLEFNQTNECKKMGYFQYDFPKYLTLGTINSDIGFSSENTRILIQTLLSFEGIEKMFVEKHLVQRMNLKDSRIRFQGCQAVRHDDHLHVQVK
;
A
#
# COMPACT_ATOMS: atom_id res chain seq x y z
N MET A 1 -23.53 21.45 23.40
CA MET A 1 -22.60 21.94 22.36
C MET A 1 -23.32 22.92 21.46
N ASN A 2 -22.74 24.10 21.19
CA ASN A 2 -23.33 25.10 20.29
C ASN A 2 -23.58 24.47 18.89
N LYS A 3 -24.72 24.77 18.25
CA LYS A 3 -25.08 24.28 16.91
C LYS A 3 -23.98 24.58 15.89
N THR A 4 -23.36 25.75 15.99
CA THR A 4 -22.24 26.16 15.13
C THR A 4 -21.03 25.25 15.32
N LEU A 5 -20.60 25.02 16.57
CA LEU A 5 -19.47 24.14 16.87
C LEU A 5 -19.73 22.70 16.39
N LYS A 6 -20.96 22.20 16.55
CA LYS A 6 -21.36 20.87 16.06
C LYS A 6 -21.24 20.76 14.54
N PHE A 7 -21.64 21.79 13.81
CA PHE A 7 -21.52 21.83 12.36
C PHE A 7 -20.05 21.76 11.92
N PHE A 8 -19.17 22.58 12.52
CA PHE A 8 -17.75 22.57 12.20
C PHE A 8 -17.08 21.22 12.49
N LEU A 9 -17.45 20.56 13.59
CA LEU A 9 -16.93 19.22 13.89
C LEU A 9 -17.33 18.18 12.85
N TYR A 10 -18.58 18.22 12.35
CA TYR A 10 -18.97 17.32 11.26
C TYR A 10 -18.28 17.65 9.94
N LEU A 11 -18.04 18.93 9.65
CA LEU A 11 -17.31 19.33 8.45
C LEU A 11 -15.85 18.84 8.49
N ILE A 12 -15.17 18.98 9.63
CA ILE A 12 -13.82 18.47 9.83
C ILE A 12 -13.82 16.94 9.73
N ALA A 13 -14.76 16.26 10.38
CA ALA A 13 -14.88 14.81 10.30
C ALA A 13 -15.13 14.33 8.87
N PHE A 14 -16.01 15.01 8.13
CA PHE A 14 -16.29 14.72 6.72
C PHE A 14 -15.01 14.83 5.88
N ALA A 15 -14.27 15.94 6.01
CA ALA A 15 -13.04 16.16 5.28
C ALA A 15 -11.96 15.12 5.64
N ALA A 16 -11.73 14.87 6.93
CA ALA A 16 -10.74 13.92 7.40
C ALA A 16 -11.05 12.48 6.92
N LEU A 17 -12.29 12.03 7.07
CA LEU A 17 -12.71 10.71 6.61
C LEU A 17 -12.60 10.57 5.09
N THR A 18 -12.93 11.63 4.34
CA THR A 18 -12.80 11.65 2.87
C THR A 18 -11.33 11.58 2.45
N ILE A 19 -10.44 12.35 3.06
CA ILE A 19 -9.01 12.31 2.74
C ILE A 19 -8.40 10.93 3.08
N LEU A 20 -8.81 10.33 4.19
CA LEU A 20 -8.25 9.04 4.63
C LEU A 20 -8.71 7.84 3.79
N THR A 21 -9.94 7.88 3.25
CA THR A 21 -10.61 6.68 2.70
C THR A 21 -11.31 6.89 1.34
N GLN A 22 -11.28 8.12 0.80
CA GLN A 22 -12.09 8.63 -0.32
C GLN A 22 -13.62 8.63 -0.11
N ILE A 23 -14.17 7.68 0.67
CA ILE A 23 -15.62 7.46 0.79
C ILE A 23 -16.19 7.79 2.18
N GLY A 24 -15.34 8.00 3.19
CA GLY A 24 -15.77 8.07 4.58
C GLY A 24 -16.65 9.28 4.90
N GLY A 25 -16.48 10.40 4.18
CA GLY A 25 -17.41 11.52 4.27
C GLY A 25 -18.83 11.16 3.80
N ILE A 26 -18.96 10.36 2.74
CA ILE A 26 -20.25 9.87 2.25
C ILE A 26 -20.91 8.97 3.31
N ALA A 27 -20.14 8.08 3.93
CA ALA A 27 -20.63 7.23 5.02
C ALA A 27 -21.16 8.07 6.21
N LEU A 28 -20.47 9.16 6.56
CA LEU A 28 -20.91 10.07 7.61
C LEU A 28 -22.24 10.76 7.25
N ILE A 29 -22.39 11.23 6.01
CA ILE A 29 -23.65 11.81 5.53
C ILE A 29 -24.78 10.76 5.61
N MET A 30 -24.55 9.53 5.16
CA MET A 30 -25.53 8.45 5.24
C MET A 30 -25.95 8.16 6.70
N GLY A 31 -24.99 8.12 7.62
CA GLY A 31 -25.27 7.93 9.05
C GLY A 31 -26.10 9.07 9.66
N ILE A 32 -25.81 10.32 9.28
CA ILE A 32 -26.60 11.50 9.69
C ILE A 32 -28.02 11.40 9.11
N ILE A 33 -28.16 11.00 7.83
CA ILE A 33 -29.46 10.88 7.17
C ILE A 33 -30.31 9.80 7.85
N ALA A 34 -29.74 8.62 8.08
CA ALA A 34 -30.41 7.50 8.72
C ALA A 34 -30.89 7.85 10.15
N CYS A 35 -30.07 8.57 10.91
CA CYS A 35 -30.44 8.98 12.26
C CYS A 35 -31.53 10.07 12.26
N ARG A 36 -31.38 11.13 11.45
CA ARG A 36 -32.24 12.32 11.53
C ARG A 36 -33.54 12.21 10.74
N TYR A 37 -33.51 11.57 9.58
CA TYR A 37 -34.65 11.53 8.67
C TYR A 37 -35.33 10.17 8.65
N LEU A 38 -34.56 9.07 8.69
CA LEU A 38 -35.12 7.71 8.76
C LEU A 38 -35.45 7.26 10.19
N LYS A 39 -35.08 8.08 11.20
CA LYS A 39 -35.39 7.88 12.63
C LYS A 39 -34.95 6.51 13.17
N PHE A 40 -33.84 5.96 12.67
CA PHE A 40 -33.23 4.76 13.28
C PHE A 40 -32.82 5.05 14.73
N SER A 41 -33.08 4.09 15.61
CA SER A 41 -32.86 4.23 17.06
C SER A 41 -31.38 4.22 17.47
N TYR A 42 -30.48 3.87 16.55
CA TYR A 42 -29.03 3.87 16.78
C TYR A 42 -28.42 5.28 16.67
N ASN A 43 -27.31 5.50 17.38
CA ASN A 43 -26.59 6.77 17.28
C ASN A 43 -25.89 6.93 15.92
N ILE A 44 -25.61 8.18 15.54
CA ILE A 44 -24.99 8.55 14.26
C ILE A 44 -23.66 7.82 14.02
N PHE A 45 -22.87 7.58 15.07
CA PHE A 45 -21.57 6.92 14.97
C PHE A 45 -21.71 5.47 14.51
N VAL A 46 -22.58 4.70 15.17
CA VAL A 46 -22.90 3.32 14.79
C VAL A 46 -23.40 3.27 13.35
N LEU A 47 -24.35 4.14 13.00
CA LEU A 47 -24.91 4.19 11.64
C LEU A 47 -23.86 4.58 10.58
N THR A 48 -22.92 5.48 10.91
CA THR A 48 -21.81 5.86 10.04
C THR A 48 -20.86 4.69 9.81
N ILE A 49 -20.50 3.95 10.87
CA ILE A 49 -19.65 2.75 10.75
C ILE A 49 -20.36 1.68 9.92
N THR A 50 -21.64 1.42 10.19
CA THR A 50 -22.42 0.45 9.42
C THR A 50 -22.48 0.84 7.94
N ALA A 51 -22.77 2.11 7.64
CA ALA A 51 -22.75 2.61 6.26
C ALA A 51 -21.36 2.47 5.64
N TYR A 52 -20.29 2.80 6.37
CA TYR A 52 -18.92 2.68 5.89
C TYR A 52 -18.53 1.25 5.54
N LEU A 53 -18.88 0.27 6.39
CA LEU A 53 -18.61 -1.14 6.14
C LEU A 53 -19.41 -1.67 4.95
N ILE A 54 -20.68 -1.30 4.83
CA ILE A 54 -21.51 -1.64 3.66
C ILE A 54 -20.90 -1.05 2.38
N LEU A 55 -20.51 0.22 2.40
CA LEU A 55 -19.85 0.85 1.25
C LEU A 55 -18.55 0.12 0.91
N THR A 56 -17.67 -0.08 1.89
CA THR A 56 -16.35 -0.70 1.71
C THR A 56 -16.45 -2.11 1.19
N PHE A 57 -17.30 -2.97 1.77
CA PHE A 57 -17.31 -4.39 1.43
C PHE A 57 -18.33 -4.80 0.37
N ILE A 58 -19.38 -4.00 0.16
CA ILE A 58 -20.47 -4.34 -0.77
C ILE A 58 -20.52 -3.35 -1.93
N ALA A 59 -20.79 -2.07 -1.68
CA ALA A 59 -21.09 -1.14 -2.77
C ALA A 59 -19.87 -0.78 -3.63
N VAL A 60 -18.78 -0.35 -3.01
CA VAL A 60 -17.59 0.18 -3.71
C VAL A 60 -16.95 -0.86 -4.62
N PRO A 61 -16.75 -2.14 -4.24
CA PRO A 61 -16.17 -3.14 -5.13
C PRO A 61 -16.95 -3.36 -6.43
N HIS A 62 -18.27 -3.15 -6.42
CA HIS A 62 -19.12 -3.28 -7.60
C HIS A 62 -19.23 -1.99 -8.43
N ILE A 63 -19.03 -0.81 -7.80
CA ILE A 63 -19.15 0.49 -8.47
C ILE A 63 -17.80 0.94 -9.05
N ALA A 64 -16.68 0.68 -8.36
CA ALA A 64 -15.34 1.10 -8.77
C ALA A 64 -14.95 0.70 -10.21
N PRO A 65 -15.36 -0.47 -10.75
CA PRO A 65 -15.04 -0.84 -12.14
C PRO A 65 -15.56 0.14 -13.19
N ILE A 66 -16.69 0.82 -12.92
CA ILE A 66 -17.23 1.88 -13.80
C ILE A 66 -16.26 3.05 -13.93
N PHE A 67 -15.43 3.28 -12.91
CA PHE A 67 -14.39 4.31 -12.84
C PHE A 67 -13.01 3.77 -13.27
N GLY A 68 -12.93 2.58 -13.87
CA GLY A 68 -11.67 1.98 -14.31
C GLY A 68 -10.80 1.45 -13.17
N ARG A 69 -11.41 1.14 -12.01
CA ARG A 69 -10.72 0.61 -10.83
C ARG A 69 -11.31 -0.72 -10.40
N GLU A 70 -10.46 -1.68 -10.09
CA GLU A 70 -10.83 -2.94 -9.48
C GLU A 70 -10.17 -3.06 -8.12
N ARG A 71 -10.88 -3.66 -7.16
CA ARG A 71 -10.24 -4.12 -5.93
C ARG A 71 -9.19 -5.18 -6.28
N VAL A 72 -8.04 -5.14 -5.61
CA VAL A 72 -7.02 -6.20 -5.73
C VAL A 72 -7.65 -7.56 -5.41
N LYS A 73 -7.48 -8.52 -6.33
CA LYS A 73 -8.07 -9.86 -6.23
C LYS A 73 -7.23 -10.76 -5.32
N ASN A 74 -7.66 -10.88 -4.05
CA ASN A 74 -7.01 -11.75 -3.07
C ASN A 74 -7.19 -13.23 -3.44
N THR A 75 -6.13 -14.01 -3.29
CA THR A 75 -6.09 -15.46 -3.48
C THR A 75 -5.32 -16.12 -2.33
N ASN A 76 -5.04 -17.42 -2.43
CA ASN A 76 -4.13 -18.08 -1.49
C ASN A 76 -2.70 -17.53 -1.60
N ASN A 77 -2.28 -17.11 -2.80
CA ASN A 77 -0.93 -16.63 -3.09
C ASN A 77 -0.85 -15.11 -3.27
N ILE A 78 -1.97 -14.37 -3.15
CA ILE A 78 -2.01 -12.90 -3.21
C ILE A 78 -2.80 -12.39 -2.01
N ARG A 79 -2.13 -11.69 -1.10
CA ARG A 79 -2.75 -11.20 0.14
C ARG A 79 -2.24 -9.82 0.50
N PRO A 80 -3.03 -8.98 1.17
CA PRO A 80 -2.47 -7.76 1.74
C PRO A 80 -1.47 -8.11 2.86
N THR A 81 -0.51 -7.22 3.10
CA THR A 81 0.35 -7.29 4.29
C THR A 81 -0.46 -7.00 5.56
N ASN A 82 -1.46 -6.12 5.47
CA ASN A 82 -2.33 -5.75 6.59
C ASN A 82 -3.77 -5.47 6.12
N LEU A 83 -4.75 -5.59 7.02
CA LEU A 83 -6.15 -5.31 6.67
C LEU A 83 -6.48 -3.80 6.58
N ILE A 84 -5.60 -2.93 7.09
CA ILE A 84 -5.81 -1.47 7.08
C ILE A 84 -5.89 -0.96 5.64
N THR A 85 -5.06 -1.45 4.72
CA THR A 85 -5.13 -1.08 3.30
C THR A 85 -6.51 -1.38 2.70
N ILE A 86 -7.14 -2.50 3.07
CA ILE A 86 -8.51 -2.81 2.63
C ILE A 86 -9.53 -1.91 3.32
N LEU A 87 -9.43 -1.78 4.65
CA LEU A 87 -10.36 -0.99 5.46
C LEU A 87 -10.35 0.49 5.07
N LEU A 88 -9.22 1.02 4.59
CA LEU A 88 -9.11 2.40 4.11
C LEU A 88 -9.40 2.54 2.61
N ASN A 89 -9.84 1.48 1.93
CA ASN A 89 -10.08 1.46 0.48
C ASN A 89 -8.85 1.89 -0.35
N ARG A 90 -7.65 1.50 0.08
CA ARG A 90 -6.36 1.80 -0.59
C ARG A 90 -5.85 0.64 -1.46
N ASN A 91 -6.69 -0.37 -1.70
CA ASN A 91 -6.36 -1.57 -2.46
C ASN A 91 -7.08 -1.63 -3.81
N TYR A 92 -7.25 -0.49 -4.48
CA TYR A 92 -7.82 -0.44 -5.83
C TYR A 92 -6.75 -0.16 -6.86
N VAL A 93 -6.84 -0.87 -7.99
CA VAL A 93 -5.86 -0.85 -9.08
C VAL A 93 -6.60 -0.84 -10.42
N ASN A 94 -5.92 -0.57 -11.53
CA ASN A 94 -6.50 -0.84 -12.84
C ASN A 94 -6.57 -2.37 -13.09
N PRO A 95 -7.41 -2.83 -14.04
CA PRO A 95 -7.53 -4.27 -14.35
C PRO A 95 -6.20 -4.92 -14.75
N GLN A 96 -5.34 -4.21 -15.49
CA GLN A 96 -4.03 -4.69 -15.95
C GLN A 96 -3.11 -5.06 -14.79
N LEU A 97 -3.13 -4.29 -13.69
CA LEU A 97 -2.30 -4.57 -12.54
C LEU A 97 -2.83 -5.77 -11.75
N ASN A 98 -4.16 -5.98 -11.71
CA ASN A 98 -4.74 -7.22 -11.20
C ASN A 98 -4.29 -8.44 -12.01
N GLU A 99 -4.28 -8.34 -13.34
CA GLU A 99 -3.78 -9.39 -14.23
C GLU A 99 -2.29 -9.66 -13.97
N LEU A 100 -1.46 -8.62 -13.86
CA LEU A 100 -0.04 -8.75 -13.52
C LEU A 100 0.16 -9.49 -12.19
N LEU A 101 -0.58 -9.13 -11.13
CA LEU A 101 -0.46 -9.79 -9.83
C LEU A 101 -0.82 -11.27 -9.92
N GLN A 102 -1.89 -11.62 -10.64
CA GLN A 102 -2.31 -13.01 -10.86
C GLN A 102 -1.26 -13.81 -11.65
N GLN A 103 -0.80 -13.26 -12.77
CA GLN A 103 0.21 -13.92 -13.59
C GLN A 103 1.55 -14.07 -12.83
N THR A 104 1.92 -13.09 -12.02
CA THR A 104 3.11 -13.14 -11.16
C THR A 104 2.97 -14.25 -10.12
N ALA A 105 1.85 -14.27 -9.38
CA ALA A 105 1.60 -15.29 -8.37
C ALA A 105 1.61 -16.72 -8.96
N ASN A 106 1.09 -16.91 -10.18
CA ASN A 106 1.07 -18.21 -10.85
C ASN A 106 2.46 -18.68 -11.33
N LYS A 107 3.41 -17.76 -11.53
CA LYS A 107 4.80 -18.08 -11.93
C LYS A 107 5.74 -18.26 -10.74
N LEU A 108 5.35 -17.78 -9.56
CA LEU A 108 6.13 -17.94 -8.34
C LEU A 108 5.97 -19.37 -7.77
N PRO A 109 6.95 -19.87 -6.98
CA PRO A 109 6.82 -21.13 -6.27
C PRO A 109 5.55 -21.19 -5.40
N SER A 110 5.02 -22.38 -5.17
CA SER A 110 3.74 -22.58 -4.46
C SER A 110 3.71 -22.01 -3.03
N GLU A 111 4.85 -22.05 -2.35
CA GLU A 111 5.08 -21.56 -1.00
C GLU A 111 5.12 -20.02 -0.91
N PHE A 112 5.18 -19.34 -2.05
CA PHE A 112 5.27 -17.89 -2.12
C PHE A 112 3.90 -17.24 -1.98
N GLU A 113 3.77 -16.32 -1.02
CA GLU A 113 2.65 -15.38 -0.95
C GLU A 113 3.10 -13.98 -1.41
N LEU A 114 2.56 -13.51 -2.52
CA LEU A 114 2.69 -12.15 -2.99
C LEU A 114 1.92 -11.22 -2.03
N ARG A 115 2.68 -10.51 -1.18
CA ARG A 115 2.13 -9.58 -0.18
C ARG A 115 2.14 -8.15 -0.70
N TYR A 116 0.97 -7.54 -0.84
CA TYR A 116 0.83 -6.16 -1.32
C TYR A 116 0.50 -5.17 -0.19
N LEU A 117 0.83 -3.90 -0.41
CA LEU A 117 0.55 -2.77 0.50
C LEU A 117 -0.33 -1.73 -0.19
N ASP A 118 -0.07 -0.43 -0.02
CA ASP A 118 -0.90 0.60 -0.63
C ASP A 118 -0.84 0.51 -2.17
N ALA A 119 -2.02 0.69 -2.77
CA ALA A 119 -2.23 0.89 -4.20
C ALA A 119 -2.98 2.22 -4.37
N ASN A 120 -4.23 2.21 -4.84
CA ASN A 120 -5.03 3.42 -5.02
C ASN A 120 -6.38 3.39 -4.29
N PHE A 121 -7.04 4.55 -4.32
CA PHE A 121 -8.45 4.73 -4.03
C PHE A 121 -9.36 4.34 -5.23
N PRO A 122 -10.66 4.08 -4.97
CA PRO A 122 -11.57 3.47 -5.95
C PRO A 122 -12.13 4.34 -7.09
N PHE A 123 -12.14 5.67 -7.01
CA PHE A 123 -13.01 6.47 -7.91
C PHE A 123 -12.36 7.62 -8.69
N ILE A 124 -11.47 8.39 -8.08
CA ILE A 124 -11.02 9.67 -8.64
C ILE A 124 -9.50 9.68 -8.80
N ASP A 125 -9.04 9.93 -10.02
CA ASP A 125 -7.62 10.16 -10.30
C ASP A 125 -7.12 11.45 -9.65
N LYS A 126 -5.85 11.47 -9.27
CA LYS A 126 -5.20 12.61 -8.59
C LYS A 126 -5.79 12.93 -7.22
N PHE A 127 -6.68 12.10 -6.69
CA PHE A 127 -7.08 12.20 -5.29
C PHE A 127 -5.86 11.91 -4.40
N PRO A 128 -5.55 12.77 -3.41
CA PRO A 128 -4.31 12.66 -2.66
C PRO A 128 -4.32 11.42 -1.75
N LEU A 129 -3.45 10.45 -2.05
CA LEU A 129 -3.18 9.31 -1.17
C LEU A 129 -1.98 9.62 -0.30
N LEU A 130 -2.19 10.02 0.95
CA LEU A 130 -1.10 10.31 1.88
C LEU A 130 -0.59 9.01 2.54
N PRO A 131 0.74 8.78 2.62
CA PRO A 131 1.84 9.59 2.06
C PRO A 131 2.20 9.28 0.59
N HIS A 132 1.61 8.23 0.01
CA HIS A 132 1.87 7.68 -1.33
C HIS A 132 1.35 8.54 -2.50
N LEU A 133 1.81 9.78 -2.62
CA LEU A 133 1.28 10.77 -3.58
C LEU A 133 1.33 10.36 -5.06
N SER A 134 2.26 9.47 -5.44
CA SER A 134 2.37 8.98 -6.83
C SER A 134 1.26 8.01 -7.20
N HIS A 135 0.65 7.33 -6.23
CA HIS A 135 -0.41 6.34 -6.43
C HIS A 135 -1.75 7.04 -6.65
N ASN A 136 -1.92 7.62 -7.84
CA ASN A 136 -3.02 8.52 -8.12
C ASN A 136 -3.80 8.21 -9.41
N ASP A 137 -3.52 7.06 -10.04
CA ASP A 137 -4.05 6.64 -11.34
C ASP A 137 -4.33 5.13 -11.43
N GLY A 138 -4.32 4.40 -10.31
CA GLY A 138 -4.54 2.96 -10.24
C GLY A 138 -3.45 2.09 -10.90
N LYS A 139 -2.37 2.69 -11.41
CA LYS A 139 -1.30 1.97 -12.12
C LYS A 139 -0.15 1.53 -11.22
N LYS A 140 -0.23 1.81 -9.92
CA LYS A 140 0.86 1.63 -8.96
C LYS A 140 0.41 0.79 -7.79
N ILE A 141 1.33 -0.04 -7.31
CA ILE A 141 1.15 -0.86 -6.12
C ILE A 141 2.49 -1.07 -5.45
N ASP A 142 2.47 -1.05 -4.12
CA ASP A 142 3.62 -1.42 -3.32
C ASP A 142 3.53 -2.91 -2.98
N ILE A 143 4.63 -3.64 -3.16
CA ILE A 143 4.75 -5.08 -2.92
C ILE A 143 5.84 -5.29 -1.89
N SER A 144 5.58 -6.09 -0.86
CA SER A 144 6.59 -6.36 0.16
C SER A 144 7.81 -7.06 -0.44
N LEU A 145 8.98 -6.77 0.14
CA LEU A 145 10.16 -7.62 -0.02
C LEU A 145 9.89 -9.03 0.55
N VAL A 146 10.78 -9.95 0.20
CA VAL A 146 10.68 -11.35 0.60
C VAL A 146 11.65 -11.63 1.71
N TYR A 147 11.22 -12.45 2.67
CA TYR A 147 11.97 -12.73 3.88
C TYR A 147 12.21 -14.23 4.02
N GLN A 148 13.20 -14.57 4.83
CA GLN A 148 13.56 -15.93 5.18
C GLN A 148 13.68 -16.07 6.69
N SER A 149 13.40 -17.25 7.21
CA SER A 149 13.61 -17.58 8.62
C SER A 149 15.10 -17.70 8.94
N SER A 150 15.43 -17.86 10.21
CA SER A 150 16.83 -18.01 10.67
C SER A 150 17.57 -19.21 10.05
N ASP A 151 16.84 -20.25 9.63
CA ASP A 151 17.38 -21.44 8.93
C ASP A 151 17.53 -21.26 7.41
N GLY A 152 17.17 -20.09 6.88
CA GLY A 152 17.21 -19.79 5.44
C GLY A 152 15.95 -20.20 4.67
N SER A 153 14.95 -20.81 5.31
CA SER A 153 13.69 -21.17 4.66
C SER A 153 12.86 -19.94 4.28
N LEU A 154 12.17 -19.99 3.13
CA LEU A 154 11.23 -18.94 2.71
C LEU A 154 10.14 -18.75 3.78
N THR A 155 9.81 -17.51 4.10
CA THR A 155 8.69 -17.20 4.98
C THR A 155 7.79 -16.10 4.42
N ASN A 156 6.48 -16.26 4.63
CA ASN A 156 5.47 -15.27 4.28
C ASN A 156 5.25 -14.24 5.38
N LEU A 157 5.93 -14.36 6.52
CA LEU A 157 5.96 -13.37 7.58
C LEU A 157 6.57 -12.04 7.12
N LYS A 158 6.29 -10.99 7.88
CA LYS A 158 6.68 -9.61 7.57
C LYS A 158 7.22 -8.93 8.82
N PRO A 159 8.21 -8.02 8.69
CA PRO A 159 8.90 -7.45 9.84
C PRO A 159 8.11 -6.31 10.53
N SER A 160 7.06 -5.77 9.89
CA SER A 160 6.25 -4.70 10.46
C SER A 160 4.75 -4.94 10.29
N ARG A 161 3.96 -4.39 11.21
CA ARG A 161 2.49 -4.51 11.18
C ARG A 161 1.86 -3.68 10.06
N SER A 162 2.46 -2.53 9.73
CA SER A 162 2.03 -1.74 8.58
C SER A 162 2.54 -2.30 7.25
N GLY A 163 3.63 -3.06 7.26
CA GLY A 163 4.39 -3.45 6.08
C GLY A 163 5.42 -2.42 5.62
N TYR A 164 5.48 -1.25 6.26
CA TYR A 164 6.47 -0.20 5.98
C TYR A 164 7.44 0.00 7.17
N GLY A 165 8.55 0.69 6.94
CA GLY A 165 9.40 1.29 7.96
C GLY A 165 10.43 0.39 8.63
N VAL A 166 10.48 -0.90 8.29
CA VAL A 166 11.58 -1.79 8.69
C VAL A 166 12.46 -2.03 7.47
N PHE A 167 13.53 -1.24 7.41
CA PHE A 167 14.40 -1.16 6.24
C PHE A 167 15.45 -2.27 6.24
N VAL A 168 15.75 -2.74 5.03
CA VAL A 168 16.97 -3.50 4.78
C VAL A 168 18.12 -2.51 4.66
N GLU A 169 19.03 -2.54 5.63
CA GLU A 169 20.16 -1.60 5.65
C GLU A 169 21.27 -2.02 4.67
N PRO A 170 22.01 -1.05 4.09
CA PRO A 170 23.18 -1.33 3.29
C PRO A 170 24.27 -1.99 4.14
N THR A 171 25.03 -2.91 3.54
CA THR A 171 26.22 -3.46 4.18
C THR A 171 27.36 -2.44 4.23
N SER A 172 28.44 -2.75 4.95
CA SER A 172 29.64 -1.91 4.99
C SER A 172 30.35 -1.75 3.63
N LEU A 173 30.09 -2.65 2.68
CA LEU A 173 30.65 -2.62 1.32
C LEU A 173 29.74 -1.93 0.31
N GLU A 174 28.50 -1.61 0.69
CA GLU A 174 27.50 -1.00 -0.19
C GLU A 174 27.40 0.50 0.05
N PHE A 175 27.05 1.23 -1.01
CA PHE A 175 26.83 2.66 -0.90
C PHE A 175 25.61 2.97 -0.03
N ASN A 176 25.82 3.70 1.06
CA ASN A 176 24.74 4.09 1.97
C ASN A 176 23.96 5.30 1.45
N GLN A 177 23.02 5.02 0.54
CA GLN A 177 22.17 6.05 -0.09
C GLN A 177 21.36 6.85 0.94
N THR A 178 20.91 6.21 2.02
CA THR A 178 20.17 6.84 3.13
C THR A 178 20.98 7.94 3.80
N ASN A 179 22.23 7.65 4.16
CA ASN A 179 23.12 8.63 4.78
C ASN A 179 23.39 9.81 3.84
N GLU A 180 23.63 9.55 2.56
CA GLU A 180 23.91 10.61 1.58
C GLU A 180 22.67 11.48 1.30
N CYS A 181 21.48 10.89 1.15
CA CYS A 181 20.25 11.66 1.01
C CYS A 181 20.00 12.56 2.24
N LYS A 182 20.23 12.04 3.46
CA LYS A 182 20.05 12.84 4.68
C LYS A 182 21.09 13.96 4.81
N LYS A 183 22.34 13.74 4.41
CA LYS A 183 23.38 14.79 4.35
C LYS A 183 23.01 15.91 3.38
N MET A 184 22.30 15.59 2.29
CA MET A 184 21.77 16.56 1.33
C MET A 184 20.54 17.34 1.85
N GLY A 185 20.10 17.11 3.09
CA GLY A 185 18.97 17.80 3.70
C GLY A 185 17.62 17.09 3.56
N TYR A 186 17.56 15.92 2.92
CA TYR A 186 16.33 15.13 2.79
C TYR A 186 16.05 14.33 4.07
N PHE A 187 15.68 15.04 5.14
CA PHE A 187 15.39 14.44 6.44
C PHE A 187 14.19 13.48 6.41
N GLN A 188 13.28 13.65 5.46
CA GLN A 188 12.10 12.80 5.29
C GLN A 188 12.43 11.41 4.72
N TYR A 189 13.64 11.19 4.21
CA TYR A 189 14.01 9.99 3.45
C TYR A 189 13.74 8.67 4.22
N ASP A 190 13.97 8.68 5.54
CA ASP A 190 13.74 7.54 6.43
C ASP A 190 12.49 7.68 7.31
N PHE A 191 11.63 8.67 7.06
CA PHE A 191 10.43 8.96 7.84
C PHE A 191 9.49 7.74 8.05
N PRO A 192 9.33 6.81 7.07
CA PRO A 192 8.49 5.63 7.26
C PRO A 192 8.87 4.75 8.47
N LYS A 193 10.06 4.89 9.06
CA LYS A 193 10.42 4.21 10.33
C LYS A 193 9.45 4.51 11.49
N TYR A 194 8.74 5.64 11.44
CA TYR A 194 7.71 6.00 12.42
C TYR A 194 6.33 5.44 12.09
N LEU A 195 6.17 4.78 10.93
CA LEU A 195 4.92 4.23 10.42
C LEU A 195 4.89 2.69 10.46
N THR A 196 5.81 2.03 11.16
CA THR A 196 5.86 0.56 11.28
C THR A 196 4.62 -0.04 11.94
N LEU A 197 3.95 0.75 12.79
CA LEU A 197 2.90 0.31 13.72
C LEU A 197 3.37 -0.84 14.65
N GLY A 198 4.68 -0.94 14.86
CA GLY A 198 5.33 -2.01 15.62
C GLY A 198 6.08 -2.99 14.72
N THR A 199 7.29 -3.33 15.15
CA THR A 199 8.11 -4.39 14.56
C THR A 199 7.66 -5.75 15.12
N ILE A 200 7.54 -6.74 14.24
CA ILE A 200 7.12 -8.12 14.56
C ILE A 200 8.05 -9.10 13.85
N ASN A 201 8.07 -10.37 14.27
CA ASN A 201 8.87 -11.44 13.66
C ASN A 201 10.36 -11.05 13.53
N SER A 202 10.99 -10.63 14.64
CA SER A 202 12.37 -10.14 14.65
C SER A 202 13.43 -11.18 14.26
N ASP A 203 13.03 -12.44 14.15
CA ASP A 203 13.82 -13.62 13.80
C ASP A 203 13.90 -13.88 12.28
N ILE A 204 13.17 -13.12 11.45
CA ILE A 204 13.23 -13.22 9.99
C ILE A 204 14.22 -12.20 9.40
N GLY A 205 14.92 -12.61 8.34
CA GLY A 205 15.86 -11.79 7.59
C GLY A 205 15.40 -11.51 6.16
N PHE A 206 15.94 -10.47 5.54
CA PHE A 206 15.73 -10.21 4.11
C PHE A 206 16.30 -11.34 3.26
N SER A 207 15.52 -11.84 2.31
CA SER A 207 15.95 -12.87 1.37
C SER A 207 16.31 -12.26 0.01
N SER A 208 17.61 -12.10 -0.24
CA SER A 208 18.13 -11.55 -1.50
C SER A 208 17.74 -12.41 -2.71
N GLU A 209 17.85 -13.74 -2.57
CA GLU A 209 17.53 -14.69 -3.64
C GLU A 209 16.04 -14.68 -3.99
N ASN A 210 15.16 -14.85 -2.99
CA ASN A 210 13.72 -14.90 -3.24
C ASN A 210 13.15 -13.54 -3.69
N THR A 211 13.68 -12.42 -3.17
CA THR A 211 13.30 -11.09 -3.67
C THR A 211 13.75 -10.89 -5.11
N ARG A 212 14.94 -11.37 -5.49
CA ARG A 212 15.41 -11.36 -6.88
C ARG A 212 14.48 -12.17 -7.78
N ILE A 213 14.03 -13.37 -7.36
CA ILE A 213 13.07 -14.18 -8.10
C ILE A 213 11.76 -13.42 -8.33
N LEU A 214 11.23 -12.76 -7.29
CA LEU A 214 10.03 -11.92 -7.41
C LEU A 214 10.22 -10.79 -8.42
N ILE A 215 11.30 -10.02 -8.30
CA ILE A 215 11.60 -8.90 -9.20
C ILE A 215 11.75 -9.39 -10.64
N GLN A 216 12.50 -10.46 -10.88
CA GLN A 216 12.69 -11.02 -12.22
C GLN A 216 11.38 -11.55 -12.80
N THR A 217 10.53 -12.15 -11.98
CA THR A 217 9.20 -12.60 -12.40
C THR A 217 8.32 -11.43 -12.83
N LEU A 218 8.24 -10.37 -12.00
CA LEU A 218 7.51 -9.14 -12.33
C LEU A 218 8.04 -8.49 -13.62
N LEU A 219 9.37 -8.39 -13.76
CA LEU A 219 10.01 -7.81 -14.93
C LEU A 219 9.89 -8.69 -16.19
N SER A 220 9.57 -9.98 -16.06
CA SER A 220 9.28 -10.83 -17.22
C SER A 220 8.04 -10.37 -18.00
N PHE A 221 7.19 -9.53 -17.40
CA PHE A 221 6.01 -8.97 -18.03
C PHE A 221 6.31 -7.63 -18.71
N GLU A 222 5.95 -7.50 -19.99
CA GLU A 222 6.14 -6.26 -20.77
C GLU A 222 5.27 -5.09 -20.31
N GLY A 223 4.24 -5.37 -19.49
CA GLY A 223 3.33 -4.38 -18.93
C GLY A 223 3.94 -3.50 -17.84
N ILE A 224 5.10 -3.87 -17.28
CA ILE A 224 5.83 -3.04 -16.33
C ILE A 224 6.44 -1.82 -17.03
N GLU A 225 6.09 -0.64 -16.56
CA GLU A 225 6.72 0.61 -16.98
C GLU A 225 7.97 0.89 -16.13
N LYS A 226 7.85 0.74 -14.81
CA LYS A 226 8.88 1.15 -13.86
C LYS A 226 8.75 0.39 -12.54
N MET A 227 9.89 0.10 -11.93
CA MET A 227 9.99 -0.44 -10.58
C MET A 227 11.01 0.36 -9.77
N PHE A 228 10.65 0.82 -8.57
CA PHE A 228 11.64 1.44 -7.67
C PHE A 228 12.23 0.40 -6.73
N VAL A 229 13.55 0.41 -6.66
CA VAL A 229 14.36 -0.44 -5.79
C VAL A 229 15.55 0.40 -5.32
N GLU A 230 15.88 0.32 -4.03
CA GLU A 230 17.05 1.00 -3.48
C GLU A 230 18.36 0.54 -4.13
N LYS A 231 19.29 1.49 -4.33
CA LYS A 231 20.52 1.23 -5.09
C LYS A 231 21.35 0.08 -4.50
N HIS A 232 21.44 0.01 -3.18
CA HIS A 232 22.21 -1.03 -2.52
C HIS A 232 21.58 -2.41 -2.73
N LEU A 233 20.24 -2.50 -2.77
CA LEU A 233 19.52 -3.74 -3.09
C LEU A 233 19.70 -4.15 -4.56
N VAL A 234 19.72 -3.19 -5.48
CA VAL A 234 20.04 -3.44 -6.91
C VAL A 234 21.43 -4.07 -7.05
N GLN A 235 22.42 -3.54 -6.33
CA GLN A 235 23.79 -4.08 -6.30
C GLN A 235 23.82 -5.47 -5.66
N ARG A 236 23.22 -5.63 -4.46
CA ARG A 236 23.20 -6.87 -3.69
C ARG A 236 22.58 -8.04 -4.46
N MET A 237 21.48 -7.77 -5.14
CA MET A 237 20.77 -8.75 -5.96
C MET A 237 21.30 -8.83 -7.39
N ASN A 238 22.33 -8.06 -7.78
CA ASN A 238 22.88 -7.98 -9.13
C ASN A 238 21.78 -7.88 -10.20
N LEU A 239 20.87 -6.92 -10.03
CA LEU A 239 19.72 -6.70 -10.90
C LEU A 239 20.14 -5.84 -12.10
N LYS A 240 19.76 -6.27 -13.31
CA LYS A 240 20.06 -5.58 -14.56
C LYS A 240 18.79 -5.50 -15.41
N ASP A 241 18.06 -4.40 -15.26
CA ASP A 241 16.91 -4.09 -16.10
C ASP A 241 16.73 -2.57 -16.19
N SER A 242 16.45 -2.08 -17.39
CA SER A 242 16.26 -0.65 -17.61
C SER A 242 14.96 -0.12 -16.99
N ARG A 243 14.03 -0.94 -16.51
CA ARG A 243 12.81 -0.45 -15.82
C ARG A 243 13.04 -0.27 -14.32
N ILE A 244 14.12 -0.81 -13.77
CA ILE A 244 14.51 -0.58 -12.38
C ILE A 244 15.10 0.83 -12.27
N ARG A 245 14.56 1.62 -11.35
CA ARG A 245 14.91 3.03 -11.17
C ARG A 245 15.13 3.33 -9.69
N PHE A 246 15.97 4.31 -9.45
CA PHE A 246 16.04 4.98 -8.15
C PHE A 246 15.02 6.11 -8.12
N GLN A 247 14.22 6.16 -7.06
CA GLN A 247 13.15 7.14 -6.88
C GLN A 247 13.65 8.57 -6.61
N GLY A 248 14.92 8.73 -6.21
CA GLY A 248 15.50 10.02 -5.83
C GLY A 248 15.31 10.36 -4.36
N CYS A 249 16.19 11.18 -3.79
CA CYS A 249 16.17 11.52 -2.36
C CYS A 249 14.95 12.35 -1.91
N GLN A 250 14.20 12.95 -2.85
CA GLN A 250 12.98 13.70 -2.54
C GLN A 250 11.84 12.79 -2.05
N ALA A 251 11.83 11.53 -2.51
CA ALA A 251 10.91 10.50 -2.06
C ALA A 251 11.52 9.68 -0.92
N VAL A 252 10.68 8.97 -0.16
CA VAL A 252 11.13 8.06 0.90
C VAL A 252 11.88 6.86 0.33
N ARG A 253 12.69 6.20 1.17
CA ARG A 253 13.42 4.98 0.79
C ARG A 253 12.49 3.80 0.48
N HIS A 254 12.94 2.90 -0.40
CA HIS A 254 12.20 1.71 -0.89
C HIS A 254 13.02 0.42 -0.67
N ASP A 255 13.55 0.26 0.54
CA ASP A 255 14.24 -0.96 1.01
C ASP A 255 13.47 -1.66 2.14
N ASP A 256 12.18 -1.34 2.28
CA ASP A 256 11.16 -2.09 3.02
C ASP A 256 10.09 -2.70 2.09
N HIS A 257 9.97 -2.20 0.86
CA HIS A 257 9.04 -2.67 -0.17
C HIS A 257 9.54 -2.35 -1.59
N LEU A 258 8.90 -2.94 -2.59
CA LEU A 258 9.05 -2.64 -4.02
C LEU A 258 7.89 -1.75 -4.46
N HIS A 259 8.17 -0.65 -5.15
CA HIS A 259 7.12 0.13 -5.82
C HIS A 259 7.02 -0.30 -7.29
N VAL A 260 5.86 -0.76 -7.72
CA VAL A 260 5.64 -1.30 -9.06
C VAL A 260 4.64 -0.43 -9.82
N GLN A 261 4.99 -0.04 -11.05
CA GLN A 261 4.14 0.74 -11.95
C GLN A 261 3.95 0.02 -13.29
N VAL A 262 2.70 -0.08 -13.74
CA VAL A 262 2.32 -0.55 -15.08
C VAL A 262 2.13 0.63 -16.06
N LYS A 263 2.18 0.34 -17.36
CA LYS A 263 2.04 1.31 -18.46
C LYS A 263 0.68 2.03 -18.50
#